data_AF-A0A2E5VC85-F1
#
_entry.id   AF-A0A2E5VC85-F1
#
_cell.length_a   1.000
_cell.length_b   1.000
_cell.length_c   1.000
_cell.angle_alpha   90.00
_cell.angle_beta   90.00
_cell.angle_gamma   90.00
#
_symmetry.space_group_name_H-M   'P 1'
#
loop_
_entity.id
_entity.type
_entity.pdbx_description
1 polymer ?
#
loop_
_entity_poly.entity_id
_entity_poly.type
_entity_poly.pdbx_seq_one_letter_code
_entity_poly.pdbx_strand_id
1 'polypeptide(L)'
;MKRKLIILLLPLSLFLSSKEESSYEVGTQFVLTRGYSEVLYHYIHDAIEISRYDDFLDPFQRMTVDARDLYRIKKGEKILLVESIREGKFYKVKLLTNKPKRKHYFIEKDNLRSYSLYEQNPHPDRTPIQVH
;
A
#
# COMPACT_ATOMS: atom_id res chain seq x y z
N MET A 1 25.89 39.88 46.12
CA MET A 1 24.54 39.94 45.53
C MET A 1 24.50 39.07 44.30
N LYS A 2 23.52 38.18 44.23
CA LYS A 2 23.41 37.06 43.28
C LYS A 2 22.63 37.52 42.05
N ARG A 3 23.14 37.30 40.84
CA ARG A 3 22.31 37.26 39.62
C ARG A 3 22.85 36.15 38.72
N LYS A 4 22.26 34.96 38.85
CA LYS A 4 22.43 33.90 37.87
C LYS A 4 21.49 34.21 36.71
N LEU A 5 22.05 34.50 35.53
CA LEU A 5 21.30 34.61 34.28
C LEU A 5 20.89 33.19 33.89
N ILE A 6 19.66 32.80 34.21
CA ILE A 6 19.09 31.53 33.76
C ILE A 6 18.57 31.78 32.34
N ILE A 7 19.39 31.42 31.34
CA ILE A 7 18.94 31.29 29.96
C ILE A 7 18.05 30.05 29.94
N LEU A 8 16.74 30.26 30.00
CA LEU A 8 15.75 29.23 29.69
C LEU A 8 15.81 28.97 28.18
N LEU A 9 16.77 28.15 27.76
CA LEU A 9 16.65 27.38 26.53
C LEU A 9 15.43 26.47 26.72
N LEU A 10 14.25 26.94 26.33
CA LEU A 10 13.14 26.07 26.03
C LEU A 10 13.53 25.42 24.69
N PRO A 11 14.02 24.17 24.63
CA PRO A 11 14.06 23.52 23.33
C PRO A 11 12.59 23.47 22.91
N LEU A 12 12.33 24.16 21.80
CA LEU A 12 11.17 23.93 20.96
C LEU A 12 11.29 22.50 20.44
N SER A 13 11.16 21.51 21.32
CA SER A 13 10.85 20.14 20.97
C SER A 13 9.36 20.16 20.63
N LEU A 14 9.04 20.80 19.51
CA LEU A 14 8.01 20.29 18.64
C LEU A 14 8.47 18.88 18.31
N PHE A 15 8.06 17.93 19.14
CA PHE A 15 8.00 16.54 18.75
C PHE A 15 7.19 16.55 17.46
N LEU A 16 7.89 16.47 16.32
CA LEU A 16 7.33 15.89 15.13
C LEU A 16 6.95 14.47 15.54
N SER A 17 5.72 14.31 16.04
CA SER A 17 5.03 13.04 15.88
C SER A 17 4.84 12.87 14.39
N SER A 18 5.87 12.35 13.72
CA SER A 18 5.70 11.70 12.44
C SER A 18 4.70 10.59 12.73
N LYS A 19 3.43 10.84 12.40
CA LYS A 19 2.38 9.84 12.49
C LYS A 19 2.89 8.66 11.67
N GLU A 20 3.25 7.59 12.36
CA GLU A 20 3.70 6.36 11.72
C GLU A 20 2.54 5.85 10.88
N GLU A 21 2.50 6.28 9.62
CA GLU A 21 1.50 5.87 8.66
C GLU A 21 1.84 4.42 8.34
N SER A 22 1.05 3.50 8.89
CA SER A 22 1.26 2.04 8.79
C SER A 22 1.44 1.59 7.34
N SER A 23 2.66 1.54 6.84
CA SER A 23 2.94 1.13 5.47
C SER A 23 3.06 -0.39 5.40
N TYR A 24 2.70 -0.98 4.26
CA TYR A 24 2.89 -2.39 4.00
C TYR A 24 4.29 -2.62 3.44
N GLU A 25 4.92 -3.72 3.85
CA GLU A 25 6.27 -4.06 3.42
C GLU A 25 6.30 -4.53 1.96
N VAL A 26 7.17 -3.92 1.15
CA VAL A 26 7.44 -4.36 -0.22
C VAL A 26 8.05 -5.77 -0.22
N GLY A 27 7.60 -6.63 -1.13
CA GLY A 27 7.95 -8.05 -1.14
C GLY A 27 6.89 -8.94 -0.50
N THR A 28 5.95 -8.36 0.24
CA THR A 28 4.83 -9.09 0.84
C THR A 28 3.84 -9.55 -0.21
N GLN A 29 3.36 -10.79 -0.04
CA GLN A 29 2.30 -11.36 -0.87
C GLN A 29 0.98 -11.32 -0.11
N PHE A 30 -0.06 -10.98 -0.85
CA PHE A 30 -1.41 -10.87 -0.33
C PHE A 30 -2.36 -11.70 -1.18
N VAL A 31 -3.38 -12.28 -0.54
CA VAL A 31 -4.48 -12.98 -1.21
C VAL A 31 -5.78 -12.24 -0.94
N LEU A 32 -6.59 -12.04 -1.97
CA LEU A 32 -7.89 -11.40 -1.80
C LEU A 32 -8.85 -12.35 -1.08
N THR A 33 -9.31 -11.98 0.13
CA THR A 33 -10.21 -12.82 0.94
C THR A 33 -11.64 -12.29 0.96
N ARG A 34 -11.82 -10.96 0.94
CA ARG A 34 -13.13 -10.31 0.86
C ARG A 34 -13.32 -9.76 -0.55
N GLY A 35 -14.39 -10.20 -1.19
CA GLY A 35 -14.54 -10.06 -2.62
C GLY A 35 -15.85 -9.42 -3.01
N TYR A 36 -15.94 -8.10 -2.88
CA TYR A 36 -16.94 -7.34 -3.62
C TYR A 36 -16.29 -6.03 -4.09
N SER A 37 -15.63 -6.10 -5.25
CA SER A 37 -15.25 -4.95 -6.09
C SER A 37 -13.88 -4.29 -5.89
N GLU A 38 -12.89 -5.01 -5.35
CA GLU A 38 -11.51 -4.53 -5.41
C GLU A 38 -11.01 -4.47 -6.86
N VAL A 39 -10.39 -3.35 -7.21
CA VAL A 39 -9.83 -3.12 -8.54
C VAL A 39 -8.35 -2.80 -8.44
N LEU A 40 -7.60 -3.24 -9.43
CA LEU A 40 -6.23 -2.81 -9.66
C LEU A 40 -6.21 -1.88 -10.87
N TYR A 41 -5.56 -0.73 -10.72
CA TYR A 41 -5.44 0.27 -11.77
C TYR A 41 -4.32 -0.08 -12.75
N HIS A 42 -4.54 0.15 -14.05
CA HIS A 42 -3.48 0.05 -15.05
C HIS A 42 -2.48 1.20 -14.96
N TYR A 43 -2.93 2.39 -14.56
CA TYR A 43 -2.12 3.60 -14.46
C TYR A 43 -2.19 4.18 -13.05
N ILE A 44 -1.05 4.65 -12.53
CA ILE A 44 -0.97 5.25 -11.20
C ILE A 44 -1.72 6.59 -11.12
N HIS A 45 -1.81 7.32 -12.23
CA HIS A 45 -2.56 8.58 -12.30
C HIS A 45 -4.04 8.37 -11.95
N ASP A 46 -4.66 7.33 -12.51
CA ASP A 46 -6.07 6.99 -12.28
C ASP A 46 -6.32 6.63 -10.81
N ALA A 47 -5.41 5.86 -10.20
CA ALA A 47 -5.49 5.51 -8.78
C ALA A 47 -5.43 6.77 -7.89
N ILE A 48 -4.54 7.71 -8.21
CA ILE A 48 -4.37 8.99 -7.50
C ILE A 48 -5.54 9.93 -7.73
N GLU A 49 -6.12 9.92 -8.92
CA GLU A 49 -7.27 10.75 -9.25
C GLU A 49 -8.50 10.27 -8.49
N ILE A 50 -8.77 8.96 -8.51
CA ILE A 50 -9.89 8.39 -7.77
C ILE A 50 -9.75 8.58 -6.27
N SER A 51 -8.58 8.35 -5.68
CA SER A 51 -8.37 8.47 -4.23
C SER A 51 -8.61 9.88 -3.68
N ARG A 52 -8.64 10.91 -4.55
CA ARG A 52 -8.87 12.30 -4.16
C ARG A 52 -10.35 12.60 -3.93
N TYR A 53 -11.24 11.76 -4.48
CA TYR A 53 -12.66 11.89 -4.26
C TYR A 53 -13.00 11.23 -2.92
N ASP A 54 -13.39 12.06 -1.96
CA ASP A 54 -13.83 11.62 -0.64
C ASP A 54 -15.03 10.66 -0.78
N ASP A 55 -15.12 9.63 0.07
CA ASP A 55 -16.18 8.60 0.01
C ASP A 55 -17.61 9.19 0.08
N PHE A 56 -17.73 10.46 0.50
CA PHE A 56 -18.98 11.21 0.60
C PHE A 56 -19.43 11.91 -0.70
N LEU A 57 -18.57 12.02 -1.72
CA LEU A 57 -18.88 12.73 -2.97
C LEU A 57 -19.05 11.75 -4.14
N ASP A 58 -20.31 11.46 -4.41
CA ASP A 58 -20.89 10.95 -5.66
C ASP A 58 -20.22 9.72 -6.34
N PRO A 59 -20.86 8.53 -6.28
CA PRO A 59 -20.44 7.32 -7.01
C PRO A 59 -20.18 7.53 -8.51
N PHE A 60 -20.78 8.56 -9.12
CA PHE A 60 -20.55 8.90 -10.53
C PHE A 60 -19.11 9.38 -10.80
N GLN A 61 -18.40 9.97 -9.83
CA GLN A 61 -17.03 10.45 -10.03
C GLN A 61 -16.02 9.30 -10.07
N ARG A 62 -16.31 8.16 -9.42
CA ARG A 62 -15.55 6.91 -9.57
C ARG A 62 -15.75 6.23 -10.93
N MET A 63 -16.77 6.64 -11.71
CA MET A 63 -17.01 6.13 -13.07
C MET A 63 -16.21 6.86 -14.14
N THR A 64 -15.38 7.84 -13.77
CA THR A 64 -14.51 8.58 -14.71
C THR A 64 -13.39 7.71 -15.28
N VAL A 65 -12.92 6.72 -14.53
CA VAL A 65 -11.91 5.78 -15.01
C VAL A 65 -12.57 4.73 -15.89
N ASP A 66 -12.03 4.60 -17.10
CA ASP A 66 -12.48 3.60 -18.05
C ASP A 66 -12.35 2.20 -17.44
N ALA A 67 -13.43 1.42 -17.46
CA ALA A 67 -13.40 0.04 -16.99
C ALA A 67 -12.35 -0.83 -17.72
N ARG A 68 -11.93 -0.43 -18.93
CA ARG A 68 -10.82 -1.04 -19.69
C ARG A 68 -9.46 -0.82 -19.03
N ASP A 69 -9.34 0.22 -18.21
CA ASP A 69 -8.12 0.57 -17.46
C ASP A 69 -8.07 -0.01 -16.04
N LEU A 70 -9.04 -0.88 -15.72
CA LEU A 70 -9.13 -1.58 -14.46
C LEU A 70 -8.98 -3.09 -14.67
N TYR A 71 -8.27 -3.73 -13.74
CA TYR A 71 -8.32 -5.17 -13.54
C TYR A 71 -9.18 -5.47 -12.31
N ARG A 72 -10.33 -6.10 -12.54
CA ARG A 72 -11.20 -6.57 -11.46
C ARG A 72 -10.61 -7.84 -10.86
N ILE A 73 -10.05 -7.73 -9.65
CA ILE A 73 -9.43 -8.87 -8.97
C ILE A 73 -10.52 -9.82 -8.43
N LYS A 74 -10.26 -11.13 -8.54
CA LYS A 74 -11.16 -12.18 -8.08
C LYS A 74 -10.71 -12.71 -6.73
N LYS A 75 -11.68 -13.16 -5.92
CA LYS A 75 -11.41 -13.82 -4.64
C LYS A 75 -10.43 -14.98 -4.85
N GLY A 76 -9.40 -15.07 -4.00
CA GLY A 76 -8.34 -16.08 -4.08
C GLY A 76 -7.19 -15.72 -5.02
N GLU A 77 -7.30 -14.68 -5.84
CA GLU A 77 -6.15 -14.17 -6.58
C GLU A 77 -5.15 -13.50 -5.64
N LYS A 78 -3.88 -13.57 -6.03
CA LYS A 78 -2.75 -13.14 -5.21
C LYS A 78 -2.00 -12.01 -5.88
N ILE A 79 -1.52 -11.08 -5.07
CA ILE A 79 -0.69 -9.96 -5.50
C ILE A 79 0.61 -9.94 -4.71
N LEU A 80 1.67 -9.45 -5.33
CA LEU A 80 2.95 -9.15 -4.70
C LEU A 80 3.16 -7.64 -4.69
N LEU A 81 3.43 -7.05 -3.53
CA LEU A 81 3.85 -5.65 -3.45
C LEU A 81 5.28 -5.52 -3.99
N VAL A 82 5.48 -4.65 -4.98
CA VAL A 82 6.78 -4.48 -5.66
C VAL A 82 7.41 -3.12 -5.38
N GLU A 83 6.60 -2.10 -5.16
CA GLU A 83 7.07 -0.72 -4.96
C GLU A 83 6.04 0.05 -4.13
N SER A 84 6.52 0.83 -3.17
CA SER A 84 5.70 1.77 -2.40
C SER A 84 5.77 3.15 -3.05
N ILE A 85 4.63 3.83 -3.18
CA ILE A 85 4.48 5.11 -3.88
C ILE A 85 3.77 6.09 -2.94
N ARG A 86 4.23 7.35 -2.93
CA ARG A 86 3.69 8.44 -2.10
C ARG A 86 3.59 8.01 -0.62
N GLU A 87 4.72 7.64 -0.04
CA GLU A 87 4.83 7.28 1.39
C GLU A 87 3.88 6.14 1.80
N GLY A 88 3.67 5.17 0.89
CA GLY A 88 2.85 3.99 1.17
C GLY A 88 1.36 4.19 1.00
N LYS A 89 0.91 5.30 0.40
CA LYS A 89 -0.50 5.51 0.02
C LYS A 89 -0.92 4.64 -1.16
N PHE A 90 0.01 4.35 -2.07
CA PHE A 90 -0.22 3.46 -3.22
C PHE A 90 0.90 2.44 -3.32
N TYR A 91 0.58 1.31 -3.93
CA TYR A 91 1.55 0.27 -4.22
C TYR A 91 1.47 -0.14 -5.67
N LYS A 92 2.63 -0.37 -6.26
CA LYS A 92 2.77 -1.12 -7.50
C LYS A 92 2.79 -2.59 -7.17
N VAL A 93 2.00 -3.36 -7.90
CA VAL A 93 1.80 -4.79 -7.60
C VAL A 93 1.96 -5.65 -8.84
N LYS A 94 2.42 -6.89 -8.62
CA LYS A 94 2.38 -7.96 -9.62
C LYS A 94 1.23 -8.90 -9.29
N LEU A 95 0.44 -9.25 -10.31
CA LEU A 95 -0.57 -10.30 -10.19
C LEU A 95 0.13 -11.66 -10.32
N LEU A 96 -0.02 -12.52 -9.30
CA LEU A 96 0.61 -13.84 -9.23
C LEU A 96 -0.29 -14.89 -9.89
N THR A 97 -0.51 -14.72 -11.20
CA THR A 97 -1.27 -15.65 -12.05
C THR A 97 -0.38 -16.15 -13.19
N ASN A 98 -0.76 -17.26 -13.83
CA ASN A 98 0.05 -17.90 -14.87
C ASN A 98 0.24 -17.03 -16.13
N LYS A 99 -0.73 -16.15 -16.43
CA LYS A 99 -0.73 -15.31 -17.64
C LYS A 99 -1.37 -13.94 -17.37
N PRO A 100 -0.69 -13.03 -16.63
CA PRO A 100 -1.23 -11.70 -16.39
C PRO A 100 -1.24 -10.90 -17.69
N LYS A 101 -2.29 -10.10 -17.91
CA LYS A 101 -2.39 -9.25 -19.11
C LYS A 101 -1.31 -8.15 -19.12
N ARG A 102 -0.84 -7.72 -17.94
CA ARG A 102 0.17 -6.67 -17.76
C ARG A 102 1.25 -7.11 -16.78
N LYS A 103 2.42 -6.49 -16.89
CA LYS A 103 3.57 -6.74 -16.00
C LYS A 103 3.32 -6.29 -14.56
N HIS A 104 2.55 -5.22 -14.37
CA HIS A 104 2.21 -4.67 -13.07
C HIS A 104 0.90 -3.88 -13.13
N TYR A 105 0.38 -3.60 -11.94
CA TYR A 105 -0.82 -2.80 -11.68
C TYR A 105 -0.56 -1.90 -10.47
N PHE A 106 -1.54 -1.07 -10.12
CA PHE A 106 -1.49 -0.20 -8.94
C PHE A 106 -2.71 -0.41 -8.05
N ILE A 107 -2.51 -0.25 -6.75
CA ILE A 107 -3.56 -0.37 -5.73
C ILE A 107 -3.37 0.69 -4.66
N GLU A 108 -4.47 1.21 -4.13
CA GLU A 108 -4.49 2.09 -2.97
C GLU A 108 -4.31 1.30 -1.67
N LYS A 109 -3.65 1.90 -0.69
CA LYS A 109 -3.40 1.29 0.62
C LYS A 109 -4.69 0.78 1.28
N ASP A 110 -5.77 1.56 1.26
CA ASP A 110 -6.99 1.18 1.97
C ASP A 110 -7.69 -0.04 1.36
N ASN A 111 -7.51 -0.26 0.05
CA ASN A 111 -8.00 -1.47 -0.63
C ASN A 111 -7.27 -2.74 -0.16
N LEU A 112 -6.05 -2.62 0.38
CA LEU A 112 -5.32 -3.77 0.94
C LEU A 112 -6.00 -4.35 2.20
N ARG A 113 -6.93 -3.63 2.84
CA ARG A 113 -7.72 -4.14 3.98
C ARG A 113 -8.61 -5.33 3.62
N SER A 114 -8.97 -5.48 2.35
CA SER A 114 -9.74 -6.61 1.82
C SER A 114 -8.90 -7.87 1.57
N TYR A 115 -7.58 -7.78 1.80
CA TYR A 115 -6.63 -8.84 1.58
C TYR A 115 -6.15 -9.44 2.90
N SER A 116 -5.61 -10.65 2.81
CA SER A 116 -4.91 -11.30 3.91
C SER A 116 -3.49 -11.64 3.48
N LEU A 117 -2.56 -11.67 4.44
CA LEU A 117 -1.19 -12.10 4.17
C LEU A 117 -1.22 -13.50 3.56
N TYR A 118 -0.56 -13.65 2.42
CA TYR A 118 -0.34 -14.94 1.83
C TYR A 118 1.00 -15.47 2.36
N GLU A 119 0.92 -16.34 3.37
CA GLU A 119 2.08 -17.09 3.79
C GLU A 119 2.50 -18.00 2.64
N GLN A 120 3.64 -17.67 2.02
CA GLN A 120 4.40 -18.68 1.32
C GLN A 120 4.89 -19.65 2.40
N ASN A 121 4.47 -20.91 2.34
CA ASN A 121 5.27 -21.98 2.95
C ASN A 121 6.73 -21.73 2.51
N PRO A 122 7.68 -21.51 3.42
CA PRO A 122 9.04 -21.24 3.02
C PRO A 122 9.50 -22.45 2.20
N HIS A 123 9.94 -22.18 0.98
CA HIS A 123 10.55 -23.20 0.14
C HIS A 123 11.72 -23.81 0.94
N PRO A 124 11.82 -25.15 1.06
CA PRO A 124 12.80 -25.82 1.93
C PRO A 124 14.28 -25.61 1.56
N ASP A 125 14.56 -24.82 0.51
CA ASP A 125 15.91 -24.61 -0.02
C ASP A 125 16.58 -23.31 0.48
N ARG A 126 16.04 -22.68 1.52
CA ARG A 126 16.77 -21.67 2.29
C ARG A 126 17.37 -22.35 3.51
N THR A 127 18.53 -22.97 3.31
CA THR A 127 19.39 -23.37 4.42
C THR A 127 19.66 -22.15 5.30
N PRO A 128 19.39 -22.21 6.62
CA PRO A 128 19.85 -21.18 7.53
C PRO A 128 21.38 -21.14 7.44
N ILE A 129 21.93 -19.99 7.09
CA ILE A 129 23.36 -19.73 7.26
C ILE A 129 23.61 -19.83 8.76
N GLN A 130 24.19 -20.97 9.18
CA GLN A 130 24.76 -21.07 10.52
C GLN A 130 26.00 -20.18 10.53
N VAL A 131 25.89 -19.07 11.26
CA VAL A 131 27.04 -18.25 11.62
C VAL A 131 27.76 -19.02 12.72
N HIS A 132 28.96 -19.54 12.41
CA HIS A 132 29.94 -19.98 13.41
C HIS A 132 30.59 -18.77 14.07
#